data_AF-A0A542MAY4-F1
#
_entry.id   AF-A0A542MAY4-F1
#
_cell.length_a   1.000
_cell.length_b   1.000
_cell.length_c   1.000
_cell.angle_alpha   90.00
_cell.angle_beta   90.00
_cell.angle_gamma   90.00
#
_symmetry.space_group_name_H-M   'P 1'
#
loop_
_entity.id
_entity.type
_entity.pdbx_description
1 polymer ?
#
loop_
_entity_poly.entity_id
_entity_poly.type
_entity_poly.pdbx_seq_one_letter_code
_entity_poly.pdbx_strand_id
1 'polypeptide(L)'
;MNLSVIKCVCLASMTFPLLLLAGCKDNPKEWTTPNMTALTPRLQAVFEKTKTVCFGRFMVDVPASSTVVWGNVDIPLSVKVYPLGENEVDNLAQKFIDDLKSEKAINHDDVPLLLSVSIMDQPEGKIVTGYEDFQSIDDLRINGYFRLKNDGVVISSRPLREEKDQTIADIISIAQRLRQRTEKEVPSEPGNCIEYAFLPDKPGSDGERSQDLIRIGFRLGEFPDTHLSIFVGPSNPYHTESNSLEWQLERLETNLKAENPNHPQLKTKYLRKGKRQIHGWIDGFEALSRSAEQRDIHSFHDFGMDFRGVPSDPMRPYADVRMQTGVADNVAGATKASLTDEEAIAAWDKITSTIRLRPTTVMTVKSSGADMKPRIPLGELAATGRVCPQTGWWEPDQSHDRVSRQRQHIKAGEQMPHLVTHGKPSLWQKFKGEQPAYSTATVWKLASYDDSPVSTDAEARSAAIAHVSSSDPSTTKNALDETSADGPNPDASSPEKG
;
A
#
# COMPACT_ATOMS: atom_id res chain seq x y z
N MET A 1 21.55 -74.97 -16.88
CA MET A 1 22.02 -75.78 -18.02
C MET A 1 22.37 -74.83 -19.16
N ASN A 2 23.65 -74.83 -19.51
CA ASN A 2 24.33 -74.33 -20.73
C ASN A 2 24.11 -72.89 -21.20
N LEU A 3 25.11 -72.19 -21.75
CA LEU A 3 26.55 -72.06 -21.50
C LEU A 3 26.99 -70.90 -22.43
N SER A 4 27.67 -69.91 -21.84
CA SER A 4 28.90 -69.28 -22.33
C SER A 4 29.08 -68.56 -23.68
N VAL A 5 29.38 -67.25 -23.53
CA VAL A 5 30.63 -66.51 -23.85
C VAL A 5 31.00 -66.15 -25.31
N ILE A 6 31.59 -64.94 -25.41
CA ILE A 6 32.67 -64.43 -26.30
C ILE A 6 32.14 -63.29 -27.21
N LYS A 7 32.63 -62.03 -27.24
CA LYS A 7 34.01 -61.50 -27.08
C LYS A 7 33.99 -60.00 -26.69
N CYS A 8 35.00 -59.60 -25.92
CA CYS A 8 35.36 -58.22 -25.60
C CYS A 8 36.31 -57.68 -26.70
N VAL A 9 36.09 -56.45 -27.20
CA VAL A 9 37.14 -55.61 -27.82
C VAL A 9 36.85 -54.17 -27.44
N CYS A 10 37.71 -53.60 -26.60
CA CYS A 10 37.78 -52.18 -26.29
C CYS A 10 38.26 -51.40 -27.52
N LEU A 11 37.56 -50.32 -27.87
CA LEU A 11 38.12 -49.22 -28.66
C LEU A 11 37.61 -47.90 -28.09
N ALA A 12 38.59 -47.14 -27.59
CA ALA A 12 38.43 -45.84 -26.95
C ALA A 12 37.70 -44.85 -27.86
N SER A 13 36.72 -44.14 -27.31
CA SER A 13 36.17 -42.94 -27.91
C SER A 13 35.88 -41.90 -26.82
N MET A 14 36.38 -40.70 -27.09
CA MET A 14 36.54 -39.56 -26.20
C MET A 14 35.24 -39.14 -25.50
N THR A 15 35.30 -39.03 -24.17
CA THR A 15 34.29 -38.35 -23.37
C THR A 15 34.48 -36.83 -23.48
N PHE A 16 33.64 -36.19 -24.30
CA PHE A 16 33.40 -34.74 -24.20
C PHE A 16 32.37 -34.48 -23.09
N PRO A 17 32.66 -33.63 -22.10
CA PRO A 17 31.67 -33.25 -21.09
C PRO A 17 30.67 -32.28 -21.71
N LEU A 18 29.41 -32.72 -21.82
CA LEU A 18 28.28 -31.86 -22.15
C LEU A 18 27.94 -31.03 -20.90
N LEU A 19 28.58 -29.86 -20.75
CA LEU A 19 28.13 -28.85 -19.79
C LEU A 19 26.77 -28.32 -20.28
N LEU A 20 25.69 -28.83 -19.69
CA LEU A 20 24.38 -28.17 -19.73
C LEU A 20 24.49 -26.87 -18.91
N LEU A 21 24.79 -25.77 -19.58
CA LEU A 21 24.54 -24.43 -19.07
C LEU A 21 23.01 -24.25 -18.99
N ALA A 22 22.43 -24.66 -17.87
CA ALA A 22 21.16 -24.13 -17.42
C ALA A 22 21.35 -22.63 -17.22
N GLY A 23 21.02 -21.85 -18.25
CA GLY A 23 20.95 -20.40 -18.15
C GLY A 23 19.82 -20.04 -17.21
N CYS A 24 20.13 -19.84 -15.93
CA CYS A 24 19.29 -19.09 -15.02
C CYS A 24 19.16 -17.68 -15.62
N LYS A 25 18.04 -17.43 -16.31
CA LYS A 25 17.54 -16.08 -16.51
C LYS A 25 17.02 -15.60 -15.15
N ASP A 26 17.94 -15.24 -14.27
CA ASP A 26 17.63 -14.37 -13.16
C ASP A 26 17.45 -12.98 -13.77
N ASN A 27 16.24 -12.69 -14.24
CA ASN A 27 15.80 -11.32 -14.38
C ASN A 27 15.53 -10.84 -12.96
N PRO A 28 16.38 -10.00 -12.33
CA PRO A 28 15.98 -9.35 -11.10
C PRO A 28 14.70 -8.57 -11.42
N LYS A 29 13.62 -8.88 -10.69
CA LYS A 29 12.34 -8.17 -10.78
C LYS A 29 12.62 -6.71 -10.39
N GLU A 30 12.95 -5.87 -11.37
CA GLU A 30 13.21 -4.46 -11.16
C GLU A 30 11.86 -3.77 -11.00
N TRP A 31 11.50 -3.51 -9.74
CA TRP A 31 10.33 -2.75 -9.35
C TRP A 31 10.57 -1.29 -9.73
N THR A 32 10.12 -0.91 -10.92
CA THR A 32 10.35 0.43 -11.46
C THR A 32 9.33 1.41 -10.88
N THR A 33 9.84 2.52 -10.36
CA THR A 33 9.05 3.73 -10.10
C THR A 33 8.39 4.21 -11.40
N PRO A 34 7.24 4.89 -11.32
CA PRO A 34 6.61 5.53 -12.48
C PRO A 34 7.61 6.25 -13.41
N ASN A 35 7.55 5.95 -14.70
CA ASN A 35 7.81 6.99 -15.69
C ASN A 35 6.69 8.03 -15.55
N MET A 36 6.95 9.09 -14.80
CA MET A 36 6.00 10.18 -14.59
C MET A 36 5.75 10.89 -15.92
N THR A 37 4.51 10.85 -16.41
CA THR A 37 4.13 11.58 -17.61
C THR A 37 4.10 13.08 -17.33
N ALA A 38 4.71 13.88 -18.20
CA ALA A 38 4.72 15.34 -18.05
C ALA A 38 3.29 15.91 -18.16
N LEU A 39 2.94 16.83 -17.27
CA LEU A 39 1.64 17.50 -17.33
C LEU A 39 1.55 18.42 -18.54
N THR A 40 0.47 18.29 -19.32
CA THR A 40 0.10 19.28 -20.36
C THR A 40 -0.20 20.64 -19.71
N PRO A 41 -0.12 21.77 -20.44
CA PRO A 41 -0.48 23.08 -19.88
C PRO A 41 -1.88 23.11 -19.25
N ARG A 42 -2.84 22.38 -19.83
CA ARG A 42 -4.19 22.24 -19.29
C ARG A 42 -4.18 21.55 -17.93
N LEU A 43 -3.46 20.45 -17.78
CA LEU A 43 -3.33 19.75 -16.50
C LEU A 43 -2.47 20.50 -15.49
N GLN A 44 -1.46 21.27 -15.92
CA GLN A 44 -0.67 22.10 -15.01
C GLN A 44 -1.56 23.09 -14.26
N ALA A 45 -2.51 23.74 -14.94
CA ALA A 45 -3.48 24.63 -14.30
C ALA A 45 -4.39 23.88 -13.30
N VAL A 46 -4.85 22.68 -13.65
CA VAL A 46 -5.69 21.84 -12.78
C VAL A 46 -4.97 21.43 -11.50
N PHE A 47 -3.69 21.06 -11.62
CA PHE A 47 -2.85 20.62 -10.49
C PHE A 47 -2.03 21.75 -9.85
N GLU A 48 -2.24 23.02 -10.23
CA GLU A 48 -1.59 24.17 -9.62
C GLU A 48 -1.97 24.30 -8.13
N LYS A 49 -3.24 24.01 -7.81
CA LYS A 49 -3.76 23.97 -6.46
C LYS A 49 -4.28 22.57 -6.17
N THR A 50 -3.72 21.93 -5.16
CA THR A 50 -4.18 20.63 -4.69
C THR A 50 -4.70 20.72 -3.26
N LYS A 51 -5.50 19.73 -2.87
CA LYS A 51 -5.84 19.45 -1.47
C LYS A 51 -5.43 18.02 -1.13
N THR A 52 -4.95 17.84 0.10
CA THR A 52 -4.68 16.52 0.66
C THR A 52 -5.94 15.99 1.32
N VAL A 53 -6.35 14.78 0.94
CA VAL A 53 -7.52 14.10 1.49
C VAL A 53 -7.04 12.92 2.33
N CYS A 54 -7.49 12.86 3.60
CA CYS A 54 -7.23 11.75 4.51
C CYS A 54 -8.34 10.70 4.41
N PHE A 55 -7.97 9.43 4.23
CA PHE A 55 -8.88 8.29 4.17
C PHE A 55 -8.27 7.07 4.86
N GLY A 56 -8.97 6.51 5.86
CA GLY A 56 -8.40 5.51 6.75
C GLY A 56 -7.07 5.96 7.35
N ARG A 57 -6.02 5.17 7.11
CA ARG A 57 -4.64 5.44 7.52
C ARG A 57 -3.78 6.14 6.46
N PHE A 58 -4.39 6.52 5.34
CA PHE A 58 -3.70 7.00 4.14
C PHE A 58 -4.10 8.42 3.80
N MET A 59 -3.38 9.00 2.85
CA MET A 59 -3.76 10.24 2.19
C MET A 59 -3.38 10.24 0.72
N VAL A 60 -4.06 11.09 -0.03
CA VAL A 60 -3.88 11.32 -1.47
C VAL A 60 -4.04 12.81 -1.75
N ASP A 61 -3.27 13.33 -2.70
CA ASP A 61 -3.41 14.70 -3.16
C ASP A 61 -4.20 14.72 -4.47
N VAL A 62 -5.24 15.56 -4.51
CA VAL A 62 -6.13 15.73 -5.66
C VAL A 62 -6.26 17.22 -6.00
N PRO A 63 -6.68 17.59 -7.23
CA PRO A 63 -6.99 18.98 -7.56
C PRO A 63 -7.93 19.60 -6.51
N ALA A 64 -7.70 20.86 -6.14
CA ALA A 64 -8.47 21.52 -5.08
C ALA A 64 -9.98 21.59 -5.39
N SER A 65 -10.33 21.61 -6.68
CA SER A 65 -11.68 21.56 -7.25
C SER A 65 -12.38 20.19 -7.12
N SER A 66 -11.66 19.13 -6.75
CA SER A 66 -12.20 17.77 -6.76
C SER A 66 -13.24 17.56 -5.68
N THR A 67 -14.35 16.93 -6.05
CA THR A 67 -15.36 16.46 -5.09
C THR A 67 -14.95 15.10 -4.56
N VAL A 68 -14.93 14.94 -3.24
CA VAL A 68 -14.67 13.66 -2.56
C VAL A 68 -16.00 12.93 -2.40
N VAL A 69 -16.00 11.63 -2.68
CA VAL A 69 -17.19 10.77 -2.63
C VAL A 69 -16.87 9.59 -1.75
N TRP A 70 -17.49 9.49 -0.58
CA TRP A 70 -17.27 8.34 0.30
C TRP A 70 -18.21 7.19 -0.06
N GLY A 71 -17.66 5.98 -0.10
CA GLY A 71 -18.44 4.76 -0.06
C GLY A 71 -18.62 4.28 1.39
N ASN A 72 -19.13 3.06 1.53
CA ASN A 72 -19.21 2.42 2.85
C ASN A 72 -17.80 2.25 3.44
N VAL A 73 -17.71 2.44 4.76
CA VAL A 73 -16.48 2.33 5.54
C VAL A 73 -16.74 1.39 6.72
N ASP A 74 -15.95 0.32 6.83
CA ASP A 74 -16.03 -0.64 7.93
C ASP A 74 -14.69 -0.65 8.69
N ILE A 75 -14.69 -0.12 9.93
CA ILE A 75 -13.49 0.09 10.75
C ILE A 75 -13.82 -0.01 12.25
N PRO A 76 -13.71 -1.19 12.88
CA PRO A 76 -13.89 -2.51 12.26
C PRO A 76 -15.36 -2.79 11.88
N LEU A 77 -16.30 -2.00 12.40
CA LEU A 77 -17.72 -2.07 12.06
C LEU A 77 -18.10 -0.94 11.09
N SER A 78 -19.26 -1.06 10.46
CA SER A 78 -19.74 -0.03 9.55
C SER A 78 -20.07 1.24 10.31
N VAL A 79 -19.50 2.38 9.91
CA VAL A 79 -19.74 3.69 10.55
C VAL A 79 -20.25 4.68 9.51
N LYS A 80 -21.40 5.30 9.80
CA LYS A 80 -21.96 6.38 9.00
C LYS A 80 -22.29 7.59 9.86
N VAL A 81 -21.77 8.74 9.47
CA VAL A 81 -22.01 10.02 10.14
C VAL A 81 -23.01 10.84 9.33
N TYR A 82 -23.98 11.43 10.03
CA TYR A 82 -25.02 12.30 9.50
C TYR A 82 -24.79 13.71 10.06
N PRO A 83 -24.17 14.62 9.29
CA PRO A 83 -23.93 16.00 9.73
C PRO A 83 -25.24 16.71 10.08
N LEU A 84 -25.31 17.36 11.25
CA LEU A 84 -26.57 17.99 11.73
C LEU A 84 -27.76 17.01 11.79
N GLY A 85 -27.44 15.72 12.01
CA GLY A 85 -28.35 14.59 11.85
C GLY A 85 -28.82 13.96 13.16
N GLU A 86 -28.76 14.65 14.30
CA GLU A 86 -29.15 14.08 15.60
C GLU A 86 -30.60 13.56 15.60
N ASN A 87 -31.53 14.32 15.02
CA ASN A 87 -32.93 13.90 14.88
C ASN A 87 -33.11 12.85 13.79
N GLU A 88 -32.27 12.86 12.75
CA GLU A 88 -32.31 11.88 11.67
C GLU A 88 -31.98 10.48 12.21
N VAL A 89 -30.93 10.35 13.03
CA VAL A 89 -30.56 9.05 13.58
C VAL A 89 -31.57 8.52 14.60
N ASP A 90 -32.25 9.39 15.35
CA ASP A 90 -33.36 8.97 16.21
C ASP A 90 -34.56 8.43 15.40
N ASN A 91 -34.89 9.08 14.29
CA ASN A 91 -35.92 8.59 13.37
C ASN A 91 -35.52 7.26 12.71
N LEU A 92 -34.26 7.11 12.32
CA LEU A 92 -33.72 5.84 11.79
C LEU A 92 -33.80 4.72 12.84
N ALA A 93 -33.48 5.02 14.10
CA ALA A 93 -33.58 4.08 15.19
C ALA A 93 -35.03 3.62 15.41
N GLN A 94 -35.97 4.57 15.46
CA GLN A 94 -37.39 4.26 15.64
C GLN A 94 -37.94 3.44 14.48
N LYS A 95 -37.62 3.81 13.24
CA LYS A 95 -37.99 3.04 12.05
C LYS A 95 -37.47 1.60 12.13
N PHE A 96 -36.20 1.41 12.50
CA PHE A 96 -35.62 0.07 12.63
C PHE A 96 -36.30 -0.76 13.72
N ILE A 97 -36.66 -0.15 14.86
CA ILE A 97 -37.42 -0.80 15.93
C ILE A 97 -38.81 -1.23 15.43
N ASP A 98 -39.49 -0.38 14.68
CA ASP A 98 -40.83 -0.66 14.16
C ASP A 98 -40.80 -1.76 13.09
N ASP A 99 -39.82 -1.73 12.18
CA ASP A 99 -39.58 -2.77 11.20
C ASP A 99 -39.40 -4.14 11.89
N LEU A 100 -38.52 -4.22 12.92
CA LEU A 100 -38.26 -5.45 13.67
C LEU A 100 -39.46 -5.95 14.51
N LYS A 101 -40.38 -5.06 14.90
CA LYS A 101 -41.62 -5.45 15.60
C LYS A 101 -42.70 -5.96 14.67
N SER A 102 -42.67 -5.54 13.41
CA SER A 102 -43.69 -5.86 12.41
C SER A 102 -43.57 -7.28 11.85
N GLU A 103 -42.38 -7.87 11.97
CA GLU A 103 -42.06 -9.21 11.49
C GLU A 103 -41.76 -10.19 12.64
N LYS A 104 -41.86 -11.49 12.35
CA LYS A 104 -41.67 -12.58 13.31
C LYS A 104 -40.64 -13.58 12.82
N ALA A 105 -39.81 -14.08 13.71
CA ALA A 105 -38.79 -15.08 13.42
C ALA A 105 -39.41 -16.49 13.42
N ILE A 106 -39.57 -17.09 12.24
CA ILE A 106 -40.23 -18.40 12.09
C ILE A 106 -39.43 -19.54 12.72
N ASN A 107 -38.11 -19.37 12.83
CA ASN A 107 -37.20 -20.35 13.44
C ASN A 107 -37.03 -20.15 14.96
N HIS A 108 -37.75 -19.19 15.55
CA HIS A 108 -37.71 -18.87 16.97
C HIS A 108 -39.12 -18.73 17.56
N ASP A 109 -40.00 -19.70 17.27
CA ASP A 109 -41.36 -19.75 17.82
C ASP A 109 -42.22 -18.52 17.50
N ASP A 110 -42.04 -17.93 16.30
CA ASP A 110 -42.81 -16.78 15.80
C ASP A 110 -42.76 -15.54 16.73
N VAL A 111 -41.66 -15.37 17.48
CA VAL A 111 -41.38 -14.16 18.27
C VAL A 111 -41.05 -12.97 17.36
N PRO A 112 -41.29 -11.71 17.78
CA PRO A 112 -40.85 -10.55 17.02
C PRO A 112 -39.35 -10.58 16.71
N LEU A 113 -38.91 -10.05 15.57
CA LEU A 113 -37.48 -9.97 15.23
C LEU A 113 -36.70 -9.10 16.23
N LEU A 114 -37.38 -8.15 16.88
CA LEU A 114 -36.77 -7.30 17.90
C LEU A 114 -36.42 -8.10 19.16
N LEU A 115 -35.12 -8.12 19.49
CA LEU A 115 -34.62 -8.78 20.69
C LEU A 115 -34.42 -7.81 21.86
N SER A 116 -33.83 -6.65 21.62
CA SER A 116 -33.57 -5.67 22.68
C SER A 116 -33.34 -4.25 22.16
N VAL A 117 -33.67 -3.28 23.00
CA VAL A 117 -33.29 -1.87 22.84
C VAL A 117 -32.59 -1.42 24.13
N SER A 118 -31.31 -1.08 24.03
CA SER A 118 -30.50 -0.61 25.15
C SER A 118 -30.27 0.89 25.05
N ILE A 119 -30.82 1.66 25.98
CA ILE A 119 -30.61 3.11 26.06
C ILE A 119 -29.26 3.38 26.73
N MET A 120 -28.52 4.36 26.20
CA MET A 120 -27.17 4.69 26.61
C MET A 120 -27.08 6.18 26.98
N ASP A 121 -26.52 6.49 28.14
CA ASP A 121 -26.26 7.89 28.55
C ASP A 121 -24.88 8.38 28.10
N GLN A 122 -23.89 7.49 28.03
CA GLN A 122 -22.50 7.80 27.69
C GLN A 122 -21.89 6.65 26.84
N PRO A 123 -21.83 6.78 25.50
CA PRO A 123 -22.28 7.92 24.69
C PRO A 123 -23.81 7.98 24.60
N GLU A 124 -24.36 9.19 24.51
CA GLU A 124 -25.81 9.41 24.40
C GLU A 124 -26.35 8.73 23.13
N GLY A 125 -27.32 7.83 23.30
CA GLY A 125 -27.90 7.10 22.19
C GLY A 125 -28.61 5.82 22.59
N LYS A 126 -28.70 4.88 21.65
CA LYS A 126 -29.24 3.54 21.91
C LYS A 126 -28.66 2.48 20.97
N ILE A 127 -28.68 1.24 21.42
CA ILE A 127 -28.33 0.07 20.62
C ILE A 127 -29.58 -0.78 20.45
N VAL A 128 -29.90 -1.12 19.20
CA VAL A 128 -31.04 -1.96 18.84
C VAL A 128 -30.49 -3.27 18.30
N THR A 129 -30.95 -4.39 18.86
CA THR A 129 -30.59 -5.74 18.45
C THR A 129 -31.84 -6.48 18.00
N GLY A 130 -31.77 -7.09 16.83
CA GLY A 130 -32.78 -8.03 16.34
C GLY A 130 -32.15 -9.16 15.53
N TYR A 131 -32.99 -10.08 15.10
CA TYR A 131 -32.63 -11.05 14.05
C TYR A 131 -32.44 -10.33 12.71
N GLU A 132 -31.58 -10.88 11.84
CA GLU A 132 -31.31 -10.31 10.53
C GLU A 132 -32.57 -10.28 9.63
N ASP A 133 -33.32 -11.38 9.63
CA ASP A 133 -34.58 -11.56 8.92
C ASP A 133 -35.48 -12.61 9.60
N PHE A 134 -36.66 -12.86 9.03
CA PHE A 134 -37.61 -13.83 9.56
C PHE A 134 -37.13 -15.28 9.54
N GLN A 135 -36.17 -15.65 8.68
CA GLN A 135 -35.63 -17.01 8.54
C GLN A 135 -34.34 -17.22 9.34
N SER A 136 -33.82 -16.17 9.98
CA SER A 136 -32.56 -16.22 10.69
C SER A 136 -32.60 -17.23 11.83
N ILE A 137 -31.54 -18.02 11.95
CA ILE A 137 -31.34 -18.98 13.05
C ILE A 137 -30.40 -18.37 14.09
N ASP A 138 -29.24 -17.87 13.64
CA ASP A 138 -28.25 -17.25 14.52
C ASP A 138 -27.78 -15.88 14.03
N ASP A 139 -28.16 -15.46 12.82
CA ASP A 139 -27.78 -14.16 12.26
C ASP A 139 -28.54 -13.02 12.96
N LEU A 140 -27.78 -12.06 13.47
CA LEU A 140 -28.30 -10.87 14.11
C LEU A 140 -28.05 -9.63 13.25
N ARG A 141 -28.87 -8.62 13.49
CA ARG A 141 -28.64 -7.25 13.04
C ARG A 141 -28.57 -6.34 14.26
N ILE A 142 -27.41 -5.70 14.46
CA ILE A 142 -27.16 -4.82 15.60
C ILE A 142 -26.78 -3.43 15.09
N ASN A 143 -27.60 -2.43 15.43
CA ASN A 143 -27.36 -1.04 15.08
C ASN A 143 -27.28 -0.17 16.34
N GLY A 144 -26.18 0.55 16.51
CA GLY A 144 -26.04 1.65 17.45
C GLY A 144 -26.36 2.98 16.79
N TYR A 145 -27.15 3.81 17.47
CA TYR A 145 -27.55 5.15 17.05
C TYR A 145 -27.12 6.12 18.14
N PHE A 146 -26.15 6.98 17.84
CA PHE A 146 -25.51 7.85 18.83
C PHE A 146 -25.47 9.30 18.39
N ARG A 147 -25.43 10.19 19.38
CA ARG A 147 -25.13 11.60 19.16
C ARG A 147 -23.62 11.83 19.23
N LEU A 148 -23.09 12.55 18.25
CA LEU A 148 -21.71 13.04 18.22
C LEU A 148 -21.74 14.57 18.13
N LYS A 149 -21.81 15.25 19.27
CA LYS A 149 -22.11 16.68 19.38
C LYS A 149 -23.41 17.03 18.64
N ASN A 150 -23.31 17.68 17.47
CA ASN A 150 -24.44 18.07 16.63
C ASN A 150 -24.59 17.14 15.42
N ASP A 151 -23.89 16.01 15.37
CA ASP A 151 -24.05 15.02 14.30
C ASP A 151 -24.72 13.77 14.85
N GLY A 152 -25.39 13.03 13.97
CA GLY A 152 -25.86 11.68 14.24
C GLY A 152 -24.85 10.64 13.75
N VAL A 153 -24.70 9.53 14.46
CA VAL A 153 -23.85 8.42 14.06
C VAL A 153 -24.63 7.12 14.10
N VAL A 154 -24.51 6.34 13.03
CA VAL A 154 -24.98 4.95 12.98
C VAL A 154 -23.78 4.04 12.88
N ILE A 155 -23.70 3.08 13.81
CA ILE A 155 -22.71 2.01 13.81
C ILE A 155 -23.46 0.70 13.65
N SER A 156 -23.22 -0.04 12.58
CA SER A 156 -23.99 -1.25 12.26
C SER A 156 -23.11 -2.47 12.04
N SER A 157 -23.61 -3.62 12.48
CA SER A 157 -22.99 -4.93 12.29
C SER A 157 -24.05 -6.01 12.06
N ARG A 158 -23.64 -7.11 11.44
CA ARG A 158 -24.46 -8.31 11.23
C ARG A 158 -23.72 -9.54 11.78
N PRO A 159 -23.59 -9.66 13.12
CA PRO A 159 -22.82 -10.73 13.72
C PRO A 159 -23.65 -12.01 13.84
N LEU A 160 -22.96 -13.13 14.08
CA LEU A 160 -23.62 -14.32 14.62
C LEU A 160 -24.01 -14.09 16.09
N ARG A 161 -25.00 -14.84 16.57
CA ARG A 161 -25.53 -14.73 17.94
C ARG A 161 -24.45 -14.87 19.01
N GLU A 162 -23.46 -15.74 18.79
CA GLU A 162 -22.32 -15.97 19.69
C GLU A 162 -21.36 -14.76 19.79
N GLU A 163 -21.34 -13.87 18.80
CA GLU A 163 -20.51 -12.66 18.74
C GLU A 163 -21.25 -11.41 19.25
N LYS A 164 -22.50 -11.56 19.72
CA LYS A 164 -23.38 -10.45 20.12
C LYS A 164 -22.72 -9.52 21.13
N ASP A 165 -22.23 -10.07 22.24
CA ASP A 165 -21.73 -9.25 23.35
C ASP A 165 -20.43 -8.51 22.97
N GLN A 166 -19.56 -9.17 22.20
CA GLN A 166 -18.35 -8.56 21.66
C GLN A 166 -18.70 -7.44 20.67
N THR A 167 -19.66 -7.67 19.78
CA THR A 167 -20.13 -6.67 18.81
C THR A 167 -20.72 -5.44 19.52
N ILE A 168 -21.54 -5.64 20.56
CA ILE A 168 -22.08 -4.54 21.37
C ILE A 168 -20.94 -3.75 22.04
N ALA A 169 -19.94 -4.44 22.60
CA ALA A 169 -18.76 -3.80 23.19
C ALA A 169 -17.97 -2.96 22.17
N ASP A 170 -17.82 -3.46 20.94
CA ASP A 170 -17.15 -2.75 19.85
C ASP A 170 -17.94 -1.53 19.38
N ILE A 171 -19.28 -1.64 19.26
CA ILE A 171 -20.16 -0.51 18.97
C ILE A 171 -19.98 0.60 20.02
N ILE A 172 -20.00 0.25 21.31
CA ILE A 172 -19.82 1.22 22.40
C ILE A 172 -18.43 1.85 22.33
N SER A 173 -17.38 1.04 22.16
CA SER A 173 -16.00 1.50 22.04
C SER A 173 -15.79 2.47 20.88
N ILE A 174 -16.36 2.18 19.71
CA ILE A 174 -16.29 3.06 18.54
C ILE A 174 -17.02 4.36 18.85
N ALA A 175 -18.24 4.31 19.36
CA ALA A 175 -19.03 5.50 19.67
C ALA A 175 -18.36 6.44 20.70
N GLN A 176 -17.61 5.88 21.67
CA GLN A 176 -16.86 6.66 22.66
C GLN A 176 -15.59 7.32 22.11
N ARG A 177 -14.91 6.67 21.17
CA ARG A 177 -13.63 7.16 20.61
C ARG A 177 -13.80 8.06 19.40
N LEU A 178 -14.90 7.89 18.66
CA LEU A 178 -15.16 8.66 17.45
C LEU A 178 -15.22 10.15 17.77
N ARG A 179 -14.50 10.95 16.99
CA ARG A 179 -14.52 12.42 17.10
C ARG A 179 -14.79 13.06 15.75
N GLN A 180 -15.48 14.18 15.77
CA GLN A 180 -15.67 14.99 14.55
C GLN A 180 -14.33 15.46 13.98
N ARG A 181 -14.28 15.55 12.66
CA ARG A 181 -13.13 15.99 11.88
C ARG A 181 -13.61 16.81 10.69
N THR A 182 -12.91 17.90 10.38
CA THR A 182 -13.17 18.62 9.12
C THR A 182 -12.50 17.89 7.94
N GLU A 183 -13.00 18.04 6.72
CA GLU A 183 -12.43 17.38 5.53
C GLU A 183 -10.92 17.62 5.38
N LYS A 184 -10.46 18.85 5.70
CA LYS A 184 -9.08 19.32 5.54
C LYS A 184 -8.14 18.93 6.69
N GLU A 185 -8.68 18.49 7.82
CA GLU A 185 -7.87 18.11 8.98
C GLU A 185 -7.16 16.78 8.70
N VAL A 186 -5.85 16.73 8.92
CA VAL A 186 -5.04 15.50 8.82
C VAL A 186 -4.56 15.13 10.22
N PRO A 187 -5.19 14.16 10.90
CA PRO A 187 -4.83 13.80 12.27
C PRO A 187 -3.41 13.23 12.37
N SER A 188 -2.66 13.65 13.37
CA SER A 188 -1.30 13.15 13.65
C SER A 188 -1.28 11.94 14.60
N GLU A 189 -2.42 11.56 15.16
CA GLU A 189 -2.56 10.37 16.01
C GLU A 189 -2.87 9.12 15.16
N PRO A 190 -2.50 7.90 15.64
CA PRO A 190 -2.90 6.64 15.01
C PRO A 190 -4.41 6.45 14.98
N GLY A 191 -4.93 5.96 13.86
CA GLY A 191 -6.36 5.74 13.65
C GLY A 191 -6.81 6.02 12.22
N ASN A 192 -8.12 6.04 12.03
CA ASN A 192 -8.76 6.03 10.72
C ASN A 192 -9.57 7.30 10.44
N CYS A 193 -9.30 7.94 9.30
CA CYS A 193 -10.14 9.01 8.75
C CYS A 193 -11.38 8.43 8.08
N ILE A 194 -12.54 8.87 8.54
CA ILE A 194 -13.86 8.52 8.01
C ILE A 194 -14.48 9.82 7.48
N GLU A 195 -15.57 9.72 6.71
CA GLU A 195 -16.34 10.90 6.33
C GLU A 195 -16.81 11.65 7.59
N TYR A 196 -16.50 12.94 7.68
CA TYR A 196 -16.79 13.85 8.81
C TYR A 196 -16.20 13.49 10.19
N ALA A 197 -15.47 12.38 10.31
CA ALA A 197 -14.98 11.89 11.59
C ALA A 197 -13.57 11.31 11.53
N PHE A 198 -13.03 11.07 12.72
CA PHE A 198 -11.80 10.35 12.96
C PHE A 198 -12.03 9.33 14.06
N LEU A 199 -11.55 8.11 13.84
CA LEU A 199 -11.57 7.03 14.82
C LEU A 199 -10.13 6.72 15.26
N PRO A 200 -9.68 7.23 16.41
CA PRO A 200 -8.38 6.88 16.98
C PRO A 200 -8.27 5.38 17.24
N ASP A 201 -7.07 4.82 17.12
CA ASP A 201 -6.84 3.41 17.47
C ASP A 201 -7.21 3.13 18.94
N LYS A 202 -7.65 1.89 19.21
CA LYS A 202 -7.95 1.46 20.58
C LYS A 202 -6.62 1.35 21.35
N PRO A 203 -6.49 1.94 22.55
CA PRO A 203 -5.27 1.80 23.34
C PRO A 203 -4.96 0.32 23.62
N GLY A 204 -3.71 -0.10 23.43
CA GLY A 204 -3.26 -1.47 23.71
C GLY A 204 -3.68 -2.52 22.68
N SER A 205 -4.27 -2.14 21.55
CA SER A 205 -4.64 -3.07 20.46
C SER A 205 -3.49 -3.32 19.46
N ASP A 206 -2.23 -3.27 19.92
CA ASP A 206 -1.06 -3.49 19.05
C ASP A 206 -1.16 -4.88 18.41
N GLY A 207 -1.44 -4.93 17.10
CA GLY A 207 -1.57 -6.18 16.34
C GLY A 207 -2.99 -6.78 16.30
N GLU A 208 -4.02 -6.08 16.77
CA GLU A 208 -5.41 -6.49 16.55
C GLU A 208 -5.72 -6.41 15.04
N ARG A 209 -6.28 -7.49 14.48
CA ARG A 209 -6.61 -7.58 13.04
C ARG A 209 -7.73 -6.59 12.73
N SER A 210 -7.36 -5.39 12.28
CA SER A 210 -8.34 -4.42 11.87
C SER A 210 -8.87 -4.80 10.48
N GLN A 211 -10.17 -5.09 10.38
CA GLN A 211 -10.86 -5.33 9.11
C GLN A 211 -11.19 -4.01 8.43
N ASP A 212 -10.16 -3.19 8.17
CA ASP A 212 -10.34 -1.85 7.62
C ASP A 212 -10.73 -1.96 6.14
N LEU A 213 -12.00 -1.72 5.83
CA LEU A 213 -12.55 -1.63 4.47
C LEU A 213 -12.95 -0.19 4.20
N ILE A 214 -12.29 0.45 3.23
CA ILE A 214 -12.51 1.85 2.90
C ILE A 214 -12.69 2.00 1.40
N ARG A 215 -13.78 2.68 1.00
CA ARG A 215 -14.03 3.08 -0.39
C ARG A 215 -14.10 4.60 -0.45
N ILE A 216 -13.26 5.20 -1.27
CA ILE A 216 -13.26 6.64 -1.52
C ILE A 216 -13.13 6.91 -3.02
N GLY A 217 -13.89 7.88 -3.50
CA GLY A 217 -13.92 8.32 -4.88
C GLY A 217 -13.65 9.82 -5.02
N PHE A 218 -13.24 10.23 -6.21
CA PHE A 218 -12.93 11.60 -6.56
C PHE A 218 -13.51 11.91 -7.94
N ARG A 219 -14.27 13.00 -8.01
CA ARG A 219 -14.73 13.59 -9.28
C ARG A 219 -13.92 14.84 -9.54
N LEU A 220 -13.22 14.90 -10.67
CA LEU A 220 -12.37 16.05 -11.02
C LEU A 220 -13.26 17.22 -11.48
N GLY A 221 -13.10 18.40 -10.89
CA GLY A 221 -13.99 19.53 -11.17
C GLY A 221 -13.92 20.00 -12.63
N GLU A 222 -12.71 20.07 -13.19
CA GLU A 222 -12.44 20.49 -14.56
C GLU A 222 -12.71 19.38 -15.59
N PHE A 223 -12.84 18.13 -15.13
CA PHE A 223 -13.13 16.95 -15.95
C PHE A 223 -14.23 16.11 -15.27
N PRO A 224 -15.49 16.59 -15.25
CA PRO A 224 -16.57 15.97 -14.48
C PRO A 224 -16.95 14.55 -14.94
N ASP A 225 -16.55 14.19 -16.16
CA ASP A 225 -16.67 12.84 -16.73
C ASP A 225 -15.54 11.89 -16.29
N THR A 226 -14.58 12.36 -15.49
CA THR A 226 -13.43 11.58 -15.00
C THR A 226 -13.58 11.26 -13.52
N HIS A 227 -13.78 9.99 -13.21
CA HIS A 227 -14.00 9.49 -11.85
C HIS A 227 -12.83 8.57 -11.47
N LEU A 228 -12.23 8.82 -10.31
CA LEU A 228 -11.19 7.98 -9.71
C LEU A 228 -11.70 7.38 -8.41
N SER A 229 -11.40 6.12 -8.13
CA SER A 229 -11.73 5.47 -6.86
C SER A 229 -10.56 4.70 -6.29
N ILE A 230 -10.47 4.67 -4.97
CA ILE A 230 -9.53 3.90 -4.18
C ILE A 230 -10.35 3.02 -3.25
N PHE A 231 -10.10 1.72 -3.33
CA PHE A 231 -10.53 0.75 -2.35
C PHE A 231 -9.32 0.26 -1.56
N VAL A 232 -9.46 0.22 -0.23
CA VAL A 232 -8.49 -0.38 0.69
C VAL A 232 -9.21 -1.46 1.47
N GLY A 233 -8.56 -2.61 1.63
CA GLY A 233 -9.12 -3.74 2.35
C GLY A 233 -8.04 -4.66 2.93
N PRO A 234 -8.41 -5.62 3.79
CA PRO A 234 -7.47 -6.60 4.31
C PRO A 234 -6.85 -7.42 3.16
N SER A 235 -5.54 -7.62 3.20
CA SER A 235 -4.84 -8.51 2.27
C SER A 235 -5.31 -9.94 2.45
N ASN A 236 -5.61 -10.61 1.34
CA ASN A 236 -6.00 -12.02 1.36
C ASN A 236 -4.78 -12.90 1.74
N PRO A 237 -4.79 -13.59 2.89
CA PRO A 237 -3.68 -14.47 3.30
C PRO A 237 -3.51 -15.68 2.38
N TYR A 238 -4.58 -16.06 1.65
CA TYR A 238 -4.61 -17.16 0.70
C TYR A 238 -4.49 -16.69 -0.75
N HIS A 239 -3.95 -15.48 -0.98
CA HIS A 239 -3.81 -14.95 -2.33
C HIS A 239 -2.93 -15.86 -3.20
N THR A 240 -3.54 -16.51 -4.18
CA THR A 240 -2.90 -17.20 -5.29
C THR A 240 -2.71 -16.24 -6.46
N GLU A 241 -1.75 -16.51 -7.37
CA GLU A 241 -1.58 -15.69 -8.59
C GLU A 241 -2.88 -15.58 -9.42
N SER A 242 -3.80 -16.53 -9.26
CA SER A 242 -5.09 -16.60 -9.95
C SER A 242 -6.12 -15.52 -9.57
N ASN A 243 -5.74 -14.48 -8.84
CA ASN A 243 -6.61 -13.35 -8.48
C ASN A 243 -5.97 -11.97 -8.72
N SER A 244 -4.73 -11.89 -9.23
CA SER A 244 -4.10 -10.59 -9.53
C SER A 244 -4.76 -9.88 -10.72
N LEU A 245 -4.65 -8.56 -10.81
CA LEU A 245 -5.10 -7.80 -11.99
C LEU A 245 -4.50 -8.35 -13.30
N GLU A 246 -3.21 -8.72 -13.30
CA GLU A 246 -2.56 -9.34 -14.45
C GLU A 246 -3.28 -10.60 -14.91
N TRP A 247 -3.54 -11.52 -13.98
CA TRP A 247 -4.23 -12.77 -14.26
C TRP A 247 -5.68 -12.55 -14.70
N GLN A 248 -6.39 -11.62 -14.06
CA GLN A 248 -7.78 -11.29 -14.42
C GLN A 248 -7.86 -10.80 -15.87
N LEU A 249 -6.91 -9.97 -16.31
CA LEU A 249 -6.85 -9.47 -17.68
C LEU A 249 -6.53 -10.58 -18.69
N GLU A 250 -5.59 -11.47 -18.37
CA GLU A 250 -5.25 -12.63 -19.22
C GLU A 250 -6.42 -13.61 -19.35
N ARG A 251 -7.11 -13.89 -18.25
CA ARG A 251 -8.30 -14.74 -18.23
C ARG A 251 -9.44 -14.10 -19.02
N LEU A 252 -9.68 -12.81 -18.84
CA LEU A 252 -10.69 -12.08 -19.61
C LEU A 252 -10.40 -12.18 -21.11
N GLU A 253 -9.18 -11.88 -21.54
CA GLU A 253 -8.78 -11.97 -22.94
C GLU A 253 -8.97 -13.39 -23.51
N THR A 254 -8.59 -14.41 -22.75
CA THR A 254 -8.76 -15.82 -23.13
C THR A 254 -10.23 -16.19 -23.31
N ASN A 255 -11.07 -15.82 -22.34
CA ASN A 255 -12.51 -16.09 -22.39
C ASN A 255 -13.18 -15.39 -23.58
N LEU A 256 -12.85 -14.11 -23.80
CA LEU A 256 -13.40 -13.32 -24.91
C LEU A 256 -13.00 -13.91 -26.27
N LYS A 257 -11.74 -14.36 -26.43
CA LYS A 257 -11.29 -15.02 -27.68
C LYS A 257 -12.02 -16.34 -27.92
N ALA A 258 -12.27 -17.10 -26.85
CA ALA A 258 -13.00 -18.37 -26.95
C ALA A 258 -14.49 -18.16 -27.29
N GLU A 259 -15.11 -17.12 -26.73
CA GLU A 259 -16.50 -16.74 -27.03
C GLU A 259 -16.64 -16.20 -28.45
N ASN A 260 -15.82 -15.22 -28.82
CA ASN A 260 -15.82 -14.60 -30.13
C ASN A 260 -14.44 -13.98 -30.43
N PRO A 261 -13.65 -14.52 -31.39
CA PRO A 261 -12.36 -13.95 -31.76
C PRO A 261 -12.39 -12.48 -32.21
N ASN A 262 -13.56 -11.97 -32.61
CA ASN A 262 -13.79 -10.58 -33.00
C ASN A 262 -14.54 -9.76 -31.94
N HIS A 263 -14.59 -10.23 -30.69
CA HIS A 263 -15.29 -9.56 -29.60
C HIS A 263 -14.84 -8.08 -29.48
N PRO A 264 -15.74 -7.09 -29.39
CA PRO A 264 -15.38 -5.66 -29.39
C PRO A 264 -14.35 -5.29 -28.31
N GLN A 265 -14.42 -5.89 -27.12
CA GLN A 265 -13.46 -5.64 -26.03
C GLN A 265 -12.04 -6.13 -26.33
N LEU A 266 -11.84 -7.07 -27.27
CA LEU A 266 -10.50 -7.47 -27.72
C LEU A 266 -9.80 -6.36 -28.53
N LYS A 267 -10.54 -5.33 -28.95
CA LYS A 267 -9.99 -4.13 -29.63
C LYS A 267 -9.52 -3.05 -28.66
N THR A 268 -9.54 -3.34 -27.35
CA THR A 268 -9.05 -2.43 -26.31
C THR A 268 -7.56 -2.15 -26.52
N LYS A 269 -7.19 -0.87 -26.47
CA LYS A 269 -5.80 -0.41 -26.60
C LYS A 269 -5.20 -0.29 -25.20
N TYR A 270 -4.15 -1.05 -24.91
CA TYR A 270 -3.34 -0.83 -23.70
C TYR A 270 -2.33 0.29 -23.94
N LEU A 271 -2.39 1.32 -23.10
CA LEU A 271 -1.48 2.47 -23.09
C LEU A 271 -0.25 2.21 -22.23
N ARG A 272 -0.44 1.47 -21.12
CA ARG A 272 0.63 1.01 -20.22
C ARG A 272 0.15 -0.25 -19.51
N LYS A 273 1.02 -1.25 -19.34
CA LYS A 273 0.72 -2.49 -18.61
C LYS A 273 2.00 -3.03 -17.99
N GLY A 274 1.98 -3.32 -16.69
CA GLY A 274 3.14 -3.89 -16.01
C GLY A 274 3.16 -3.61 -14.52
N LYS A 275 4.30 -3.95 -13.89
CA LYS A 275 4.51 -3.76 -12.46
C LYS A 275 4.53 -2.29 -12.08
N ARG A 276 4.09 -2.01 -10.86
CA ARG A 276 3.98 -0.66 -10.32
C ARG A 276 4.31 -0.62 -8.84
N GLN A 277 5.10 0.37 -8.45
CA GLN A 277 5.35 0.73 -7.05
C GLN A 277 5.00 2.21 -6.82
N ILE A 278 4.37 2.51 -5.70
CA ILE A 278 4.16 3.87 -5.20
C ILE A 278 4.56 3.94 -3.72
N HIS A 279 5.52 4.79 -3.37
CA HIS A 279 6.06 4.87 -2.00
C HIS A 279 6.41 3.48 -1.40
N GLY A 280 5.81 3.15 -0.26
CA GLY A 280 5.97 1.87 0.44
C GLY A 280 5.01 0.77 -0.04
N TRP A 281 4.16 1.03 -1.03
CA TRP A 281 3.27 0.04 -1.63
C TRP A 281 4.02 -0.65 -2.76
N ILE A 282 4.49 -1.85 -2.45
CA ILE A 282 5.28 -2.72 -3.32
C ILE A 282 4.39 -3.81 -3.93
N ASP A 283 4.93 -4.56 -4.90
CA ASP A 283 4.25 -5.69 -5.54
C ASP A 283 2.93 -5.34 -6.23
N GLY A 284 2.81 -4.12 -6.77
CA GLY A 284 1.63 -3.70 -7.53
C GLY A 284 1.70 -4.05 -9.02
N PHE A 285 0.53 -4.14 -9.65
CA PHE A 285 0.37 -4.26 -11.09
C PHE A 285 -0.56 -3.18 -11.59
N GLU A 286 -0.27 -2.63 -12.77
CA GLU A 286 -1.04 -1.57 -13.39
C GLU A 286 -1.39 -1.94 -14.83
N ALA A 287 -2.61 -1.59 -15.24
CA ALA A 287 -3.07 -1.65 -16.61
C ALA A 287 -3.88 -0.39 -16.94
N LEU A 288 -3.35 0.42 -17.85
CA LEU A 288 -3.99 1.61 -18.39
C LEU A 288 -4.50 1.28 -19.78
N SER A 289 -5.82 1.25 -19.94
CA SER A 289 -6.44 0.85 -21.20
C SER A 289 -7.41 1.91 -21.71
N ARG A 290 -7.65 1.90 -23.02
CA ARG A 290 -8.73 2.64 -23.66
C ARG A 290 -9.59 1.68 -24.46
N SER A 291 -10.88 1.68 -24.18
CA SER A 291 -11.86 0.88 -24.92
C SER A 291 -11.96 1.35 -26.37
N ALA A 292 -12.27 0.42 -27.28
CA ALA A 292 -12.62 0.79 -28.65
C ALA A 292 -13.97 1.52 -28.67
N GLU A 293 -14.14 2.46 -29.60
CA GLU A 293 -15.45 3.05 -29.90
C GLU A 293 -16.43 1.94 -30.34
N GLN A 294 -17.65 1.97 -29.80
CA GLN A 294 -18.72 1.04 -30.17
C GLN A 294 -20.00 1.81 -30.47
N ARG A 295 -21.01 1.11 -31.02
CA ARG A 295 -22.34 1.69 -31.17
C ARG A 295 -22.90 1.99 -29.78
N ASP A 296 -23.29 3.24 -29.55
CA ASP A 296 -23.87 3.74 -28.31
C ASP A 296 -22.92 3.76 -27.08
N ILE A 297 -21.64 3.44 -27.27
CA ILE A 297 -20.62 3.52 -26.21
C ILE A 297 -19.39 4.24 -26.77
N HIS A 298 -19.13 5.43 -26.24
CA HIS A 298 -17.93 6.18 -26.57
C HIS A 298 -16.68 5.50 -26.05
N SER A 299 -15.57 5.66 -26.76
CA SER A 299 -14.24 5.26 -26.29
C SER A 299 -13.94 5.96 -24.95
N PHE A 300 -13.53 5.18 -23.96
CA PHE A 300 -13.19 5.65 -22.63
C PHE A 300 -11.93 4.97 -22.11
N HIS A 301 -11.21 5.67 -21.24
CA HIS A 301 -10.12 5.11 -20.46
C HIS A 301 -10.66 4.27 -19.30
N ASP A 302 -10.14 3.07 -19.12
CA ASP A 302 -10.36 2.21 -17.96
C ASP A 302 -9.00 1.82 -17.39
N PHE A 303 -8.61 2.54 -16.36
CA PHE A 303 -7.29 2.43 -15.72
C PHE A 303 -7.46 1.70 -14.40
N GLY A 304 -6.57 0.75 -14.15
CA GLY A 304 -6.54 -0.02 -12.91
C GLY A 304 -5.12 -0.23 -12.40
N MET A 305 -4.98 -0.20 -11.09
CA MET A 305 -3.78 -0.64 -10.38
C MET A 305 -4.18 -1.30 -9.08
N ASP A 306 -3.60 -2.46 -8.80
CA ASP A 306 -3.79 -3.15 -7.53
C ASP A 306 -2.46 -3.34 -6.80
N PHE A 307 -2.55 -3.50 -5.48
CA PHE A 307 -1.46 -3.87 -4.60
C PHE A 307 -1.91 -5.02 -3.73
N ARG A 308 -1.12 -6.09 -3.67
CA ARG A 308 -1.44 -7.28 -2.88
C ARG A 308 -1.51 -7.00 -1.37
N GLY A 309 -0.64 -6.11 -0.89
CA GLY A 309 -0.42 -5.84 0.53
C GLY A 309 0.16 -7.03 1.29
N VAL A 310 0.32 -6.86 2.60
CA VAL A 310 0.89 -7.81 3.56
C VAL A 310 -0.22 -8.28 4.50
N PRO A 311 -0.50 -9.60 4.57
CA PRO A 311 -1.51 -10.14 5.48
C PRO A 311 -1.30 -9.69 6.93
N SER A 312 -2.39 -9.27 7.58
CA SER A 312 -2.39 -8.77 8.97
C SER A 312 -1.59 -7.47 9.22
N ASP A 313 -1.15 -6.76 8.18
CA ASP A 313 -0.51 -5.45 8.31
C ASP A 313 -1.47 -4.33 7.82
N PRO A 314 -2.13 -3.59 8.73
CA PRO A 314 -3.05 -2.52 8.35
C PRO A 314 -2.34 -1.31 7.72
N MET A 315 -1.01 -1.22 7.80
CA MET A 315 -0.22 -0.18 7.14
C MET A 315 0.20 -0.57 5.72
N ARG A 316 0.04 -1.86 5.37
CA ARG A 316 0.29 -2.40 4.02
C ARG A 316 -0.90 -3.25 3.57
N PRO A 317 -2.11 -2.68 3.46
CA PRO A 317 -3.31 -3.40 3.09
C PRO A 317 -3.31 -3.77 1.59
N TYR A 318 -4.31 -4.56 1.19
CA TYR A 318 -4.69 -4.62 -0.22
C TYR A 318 -5.24 -3.26 -0.65
N ALA A 319 -4.94 -2.88 -1.89
CA ALA A 319 -5.55 -1.70 -2.48
C ALA A 319 -5.86 -1.91 -3.95
N ASP A 320 -6.97 -1.33 -4.39
CA ASP A 320 -7.42 -1.29 -5.78
C ASP A 320 -7.73 0.16 -6.13
N VAL A 321 -7.05 0.68 -7.14
CA VAL A 321 -7.21 2.05 -7.62
C VAL A 321 -7.74 1.97 -9.05
N ARG A 322 -8.84 2.68 -9.31
CA ARG A 322 -9.50 2.73 -10.62
C ARG A 322 -9.68 4.15 -11.08
N MET A 323 -9.59 4.38 -12.38
CA MET A 323 -9.98 5.65 -12.98
C MET A 323 -10.67 5.40 -14.32
N GLN A 324 -11.84 6.01 -14.48
CA GLN A 324 -12.64 5.94 -15.70
C GLN A 324 -12.93 7.35 -16.23
N THR A 325 -13.06 7.47 -17.55
CA THR A 325 -13.39 8.73 -18.25
C THR A 325 -14.67 8.57 -19.06
N GLY A 326 -15.24 9.67 -19.59
CA GLY A 326 -16.50 9.59 -20.34
C GLY A 326 -17.68 9.09 -19.50
N VAL A 327 -17.63 9.29 -18.18
CA VAL A 327 -18.67 8.81 -17.25
C VAL A 327 -19.85 9.77 -17.25
N ALA A 328 -21.05 9.25 -17.50
CA ALA A 328 -22.32 9.91 -17.26
C ALA A 328 -23.30 8.91 -16.64
N ASP A 329 -24.13 9.34 -15.69
CA ASP A 329 -25.07 8.48 -14.95
C ASP A 329 -24.43 7.21 -14.36
N ASN A 330 -23.18 7.34 -13.90
CA ASN A 330 -22.33 6.25 -13.38
C ASN A 330 -22.01 5.14 -14.40
N VAL A 331 -22.08 5.44 -15.69
CA VAL A 331 -21.73 4.53 -16.78
C VAL A 331 -20.55 5.12 -17.57
N ALA A 332 -19.43 4.39 -17.62
CA ALA A 332 -18.27 4.77 -18.42
C ALA A 332 -18.57 4.65 -19.93
N GLY A 333 -18.08 5.60 -20.73
CA GLY A 333 -18.39 5.68 -22.16
C GLY A 333 -19.79 6.18 -22.50
N ALA A 334 -20.60 6.57 -21.51
CA ALA A 334 -21.92 7.17 -21.75
C ALA A 334 -21.82 8.60 -22.32
N THR A 335 -20.67 9.26 -22.16
CA THR A 335 -20.34 10.51 -22.85
C THR A 335 -18.92 10.45 -23.42
N LYS A 336 -18.59 11.36 -24.32
CA LYS A 336 -17.26 11.46 -24.89
C LYS A 336 -16.26 11.88 -23.80
N ALA A 337 -15.18 11.10 -23.65
CA ALA A 337 -14.09 11.42 -22.73
C ALA A 337 -13.49 12.81 -23.01
N SER A 338 -13.34 13.61 -21.95
CA SER A 338 -12.80 14.97 -22.04
C SER A 338 -11.27 15.03 -22.07
N LEU A 339 -10.60 13.97 -21.59
CA LEU A 339 -9.15 13.80 -21.56
C LEU A 339 -8.64 13.01 -22.78
N THR A 340 -7.48 13.40 -23.32
CA THR A 340 -6.75 12.56 -24.29
C THR A 340 -6.04 11.39 -23.60
N ASP A 341 -5.50 10.44 -24.38
CA ASP A 341 -4.67 9.34 -23.88
C ASP A 341 -3.54 9.88 -22.96
N GLU A 342 -2.81 10.90 -23.42
CA GLU A 342 -1.69 11.49 -22.69
C GLU A 342 -2.12 12.21 -21.41
N GLU A 343 -3.24 12.93 -21.47
CA GLU A 343 -3.76 13.66 -20.31
C GLU A 343 -4.36 12.72 -19.27
N ALA A 344 -5.04 11.66 -19.69
CA ALA A 344 -5.54 10.64 -18.79
C ALA A 344 -4.39 9.97 -18.04
N ILE A 345 -3.32 9.55 -18.75
CA ILE A 345 -2.13 8.95 -18.11
C ILE A 345 -1.46 9.95 -17.15
N ALA A 346 -1.33 11.22 -17.56
CA ALA A 346 -0.71 12.24 -16.73
C ALA A 346 -1.50 12.57 -15.46
N ALA A 347 -2.84 12.65 -15.55
CA ALA A 347 -3.70 12.83 -14.38
C ALA A 347 -3.64 11.61 -13.44
N TRP A 348 -3.68 10.40 -14.01
CA TRP A 348 -3.50 9.14 -13.28
C TRP A 348 -2.17 9.10 -12.53
N ASP A 349 -1.05 9.35 -13.21
CA ASP A 349 0.28 9.37 -12.60
C ASP A 349 0.34 10.39 -11.48
N LYS A 350 -0.16 11.60 -11.72
CA LYS A 350 -0.07 12.72 -10.78
C LYS A 350 -0.86 12.47 -9.48
N ILE A 351 -2.02 11.82 -9.55
CA ILE A 351 -2.83 11.51 -8.37
C ILE A 351 -2.27 10.27 -7.68
N THR A 352 -2.08 9.17 -8.40
CA THR A 352 -1.70 7.88 -7.80
C THR A 352 -0.31 7.91 -7.18
N SER A 353 0.62 8.70 -7.71
CA SER A 353 1.95 8.86 -7.12
C SER A 353 1.94 9.54 -5.75
N THR A 354 0.80 10.11 -5.32
CA THR A 354 0.67 10.79 -4.03
C THR A 354 -0.02 9.94 -2.97
N ILE A 355 -0.49 8.74 -3.33
CA ILE A 355 -1.08 7.81 -2.35
C ILE A 355 0.04 7.33 -1.42
N ARG A 356 -0.17 7.55 -0.12
CA ARG A 356 0.85 7.34 0.93
C ARG A 356 0.22 7.14 2.30
N LEU A 357 0.99 6.54 3.21
CA LEU A 357 0.62 6.48 4.63
C LEU A 357 0.54 7.88 5.23
N ARG A 358 -0.42 8.07 6.15
CA ARG A 358 -0.51 9.28 6.97
C ARG A 358 0.57 9.25 8.06
N PRO A 359 1.47 10.25 8.15
CA PRO A 359 2.40 10.36 9.25
C PRO A 359 1.67 10.45 10.58
N THR A 360 2.15 9.70 11.57
CA THR A 360 1.65 9.75 12.94
C THR A 360 2.79 10.04 13.91
N THR A 361 2.47 10.63 15.07
CA THR A 361 3.45 10.96 16.12
C THR A 361 4.22 9.72 16.60
N VAL A 362 3.57 8.56 16.65
CA VAL A 362 4.22 7.28 17.02
C VAL A 362 5.27 6.85 15.99
N MET A 363 5.02 7.05 14.69
CA MET A 363 6.01 6.81 13.64
C MET A 363 7.18 7.79 13.73
N THR A 364 6.92 9.04 14.11
CA THR A 364 8.00 10.02 14.32
C THR A 364 8.85 9.69 15.54
N VAL A 365 8.27 9.19 16.64
CA VAL A 365 9.01 8.86 17.88
C VAL A 365 9.86 7.59 17.72
N LYS A 366 9.39 6.56 17.01
CA LYS A 366 10.24 5.40 16.65
C LYS A 366 11.39 5.78 15.70
N SER A 367 11.28 6.92 15.02
CA SER A 367 12.31 7.46 14.11
C SER A 367 13.14 8.59 14.74
N SER A 368 12.79 9.05 15.95
CA SER A 368 13.44 10.16 16.65
C SER A 368 14.02 9.71 17.98
N GLY A 369 14.97 8.78 17.91
CA GLY A 369 16.08 8.75 18.87
C GLY A 369 17.17 9.67 18.34
N ALA A 370 17.46 10.74 19.09
CA ALA A 370 18.45 11.79 18.85
C ALA A 370 18.05 12.91 17.86
N ASP A 371 18.22 14.14 18.36
CA ASP A 371 17.97 15.42 17.72
C ASP A 371 18.43 15.48 16.26
N MET A 372 17.49 15.56 15.33
CA MET A 372 17.70 16.18 14.02
C MET A 372 16.34 16.47 13.37
N LYS A 373 16.29 17.59 12.62
CA LYS A 373 15.14 17.98 11.79
C LYS A 373 14.57 16.76 11.03
N PRO A 374 13.25 16.73 10.73
CA PRO A 374 12.61 15.59 10.08
C PRO A 374 13.41 15.16 8.84
N ARG A 375 13.97 13.96 8.88
CA ARG A 375 14.77 13.41 7.77
C ARG A 375 13.83 13.04 6.64
N ILE A 376 14.18 13.44 5.43
CA ILE A 376 13.44 13.04 4.23
C ILE A 376 13.74 11.57 3.94
N PRO A 377 12.74 10.72 3.63
CA PRO A 377 12.93 9.28 3.44
C PRO A 377 14.02 8.93 2.41
N LEU A 378 14.76 7.85 2.66
CA LEU A 378 15.65 7.27 1.65
C LEU A 378 14.82 6.89 0.41
N GLY A 379 15.36 7.19 -0.77
CA GLY A 379 14.66 7.06 -2.05
C GLY A 379 14.01 8.35 -2.55
N GLU A 380 14.02 9.44 -1.78
CA GLU A 380 13.59 10.75 -2.25
C GLU A 380 14.34 11.16 -3.53
N LEU A 381 13.63 11.80 -4.46
CA LEU A 381 14.17 12.23 -5.74
C LEU A 381 14.38 13.75 -5.80
N ALA A 382 15.52 14.17 -6.34
CA ALA A 382 15.80 15.58 -6.61
C ALA A 382 16.47 15.76 -7.99
N ALA A 383 15.89 16.61 -8.84
CA ALA A 383 16.43 16.88 -10.17
C ALA A 383 17.64 17.82 -10.11
N THR A 384 18.60 17.64 -11.03
CA THR A 384 19.73 18.57 -11.25
C THR A 384 19.25 20.04 -11.28
N GLY A 385 19.99 20.92 -10.61
CA GLY A 385 19.70 22.35 -10.48
C GLY A 385 18.70 22.72 -9.38
N ARG A 386 17.96 21.77 -8.81
CA ARG A 386 17.12 22.01 -7.61
C ARG A 386 17.98 22.17 -6.37
N VAL A 387 17.45 22.82 -5.35
CA VAL A 387 18.07 22.87 -4.02
C VAL A 387 17.95 21.50 -3.37
N CYS A 388 19.06 20.95 -2.91
CA CYS A 388 19.15 19.68 -2.21
C CYS A 388 18.31 19.76 -0.94
N PRO A 389 17.29 18.90 -0.79
CA PRO A 389 16.32 19.03 0.30
C PRO A 389 16.84 18.37 1.59
N GLN A 390 17.83 17.48 1.50
CA GLN A 390 18.36 16.71 2.64
C GLN A 390 19.84 16.37 2.41
N THR A 391 20.68 16.62 3.41
CA THR A 391 22.08 16.19 3.40
C THR A 391 22.15 14.66 3.41
N GLY A 392 22.95 14.10 2.50
CA GLY A 392 23.23 12.67 2.45
C GLY A 392 23.99 12.26 1.19
N TRP A 393 24.07 10.95 0.99
CA TRP A 393 24.64 10.35 -0.22
C TRP A 393 23.54 10.15 -1.24
N TRP A 394 23.70 10.79 -2.40
CA TRP A 394 22.76 10.74 -3.51
C TRP A 394 23.37 9.94 -4.66
N GLU A 395 22.55 9.14 -5.34
CA GLU A 395 22.97 8.39 -6.53
C GLU A 395 22.12 8.78 -7.75
N PRO A 396 22.71 8.84 -8.95
CA PRO A 396 21.94 9.14 -10.16
C PRO A 396 20.97 7.99 -10.46
N ASP A 397 19.70 8.33 -10.65
CA ASP A 397 18.62 7.41 -10.99
C ASP A 397 18.68 7.08 -12.48
N GLN A 398 19.47 6.08 -12.89
CA GLN A 398 19.48 5.61 -14.30
C GLN A 398 19.52 4.10 -14.46
N SER A 399 18.59 3.65 -15.29
CA SER A 399 18.24 2.28 -15.71
C SER A 399 18.80 1.88 -17.09
N HIS A 400 19.72 2.64 -17.67
CA HIS A 400 20.33 2.28 -18.96
C HIS A 400 21.83 2.56 -19.01
N ASP A 401 22.56 1.51 -19.38
CA ASP A 401 24.00 1.41 -19.62
C ASP A 401 24.93 1.62 -18.42
N ARG A 402 26.05 0.89 -18.45
CA ARG A 402 27.10 0.78 -17.42
C ARG A 402 27.84 2.12 -17.20
N VAL A 403 27.14 3.14 -16.76
CA VAL A 403 27.68 4.39 -16.23
C VAL A 403 27.87 4.19 -14.73
N SER A 404 28.96 4.72 -14.17
CA SER A 404 29.33 4.49 -12.77
C SER A 404 28.15 4.86 -11.84
N ARG A 405 27.77 3.94 -10.94
CA ARG A 405 26.91 4.21 -9.78
C ARG A 405 27.63 5.11 -8.77
N GLN A 406 28.16 6.23 -9.23
CA GLN A 406 29.00 7.08 -8.41
C GLN A 406 28.10 7.90 -7.50
N ARG A 407 28.00 7.46 -6.25
CA ARG A 407 27.34 8.22 -5.19
C ARG A 407 28.08 9.53 -4.97
N GLN A 408 27.32 10.60 -4.82
CA GLN A 408 27.83 11.91 -4.48
C GLN A 408 27.23 12.36 -3.16
N HIS A 409 28.07 12.86 -2.26
CA HIS A 409 27.60 13.51 -1.05
C HIS A 409 27.15 14.92 -1.39
N ILE A 410 25.91 15.27 -1.05
CA ILE A 410 25.32 16.59 -1.35
C ILE A 410 24.69 17.13 -0.07
N LYS A 411 25.02 18.37 0.31
CA LYS A 411 24.48 18.98 1.53
C LYS A 411 23.16 19.69 1.26
N ALA A 412 22.25 19.63 2.22
CA ALA A 412 21.00 20.37 2.17
C ALA A 412 21.28 21.87 1.92
N GLY A 413 20.56 22.47 0.97
CA GLY A 413 20.77 23.84 0.53
C GLY A 413 21.68 24.02 -0.69
N GLU A 414 22.49 23.03 -1.06
CA GLU A 414 23.31 23.06 -2.28
C GLU A 414 22.48 22.79 -3.54
N GLN A 415 22.91 23.21 -4.72
CA GLN A 415 22.25 22.81 -5.96
C GLN A 415 22.63 21.38 -6.34
N MET A 416 21.63 20.58 -6.70
CA MET A 416 21.84 19.22 -7.21
C MET A 416 22.72 19.27 -8.47
N PRO A 417 23.86 18.56 -8.50
CA PRO A 417 24.83 18.71 -9.56
C PRO A 417 24.39 18.04 -10.86
N HIS A 418 25.08 18.38 -11.95
CA HIS A 418 25.00 17.62 -13.19
C HIS A 418 25.80 16.32 -13.05
N LEU A 419 25.33 15.26 -13.70
CA LEU A 419 26.07 14.01 -13.80
C LEU A 419 27.20 14.18 -14.81
N VAL A 420 28.44 14.00 -14.36
CA VAL A 420 29.62 14.03 -15.23
C VAL A 420 29.93 12.59 -15.67
N THR A 421 29.85 12.35 -16.97
CA THR A 421 30.18 11.06 -17.58
C THR A 421 31.44 11.20 -18.41
N HIS A 422 32.39 10.27 -18.25
CA HIS A 422 33.59 10.23 -19.08
C HIS A 422 33.33 9.34 -20.30
N GLY A 423 33.42 9.92 -21.50
CA GLY A 423 33.25 9.16 -22.74
C GLY A 423 34.53 8.45 -23.16
N LYS A 424 34.41 7.54 -24.13
CA LYS A 424 35.58 6.91 -24.75
C LYS A 424 36.40 7.98 -25.49
N PRO A 425 37.69 8.16 -25.17
CA PRO A 425 38.52 9.13 -25.85
C PRO A 425 38.75 8.68 -27.30
N SER A 426 38.70 9.65 -28.22
CA SER A 426 39.11 9.43 -29.62
C SER A 426 40.60 9.08 -29.73
N LEU A 427 41.03 8.52 -30.86
CA LEU A 427 42.44 8.18 -31.09
C LEU A 427 43.38 9.40 -30.90
N TRP A 428 42.90 10.60 -31.23
CA TRP A 428 43.67 11.83 -31.07
C TRP A 428 43.72 12.34 -29.62
N GLN A 429 42.62 12.18 -28.89
CA GLN A 429 42.58 12.49 -27.45
C GLN A 429 43.42 11.50 -26.63
N LYS A 430 43.47 10.22 -27.04
CA LYS A 430 44.39 9.24 -26.44
C LYS A 430 45.86 9.63 -26.61
N PHE A 431 46.23 10.15 -27.78
CA PHE A 431 47.59 10.61 -28.05
C PHE A 431 47.97 11.85 -27.22
N LYS A 432 47.00 12.71 -26.89
CA LYS A 432 47.19 13.90 -26.04
C LYS A 432 46.97 13.67 -24.54
N GLY A 433 46.56 12.47 -24.13
CA GLY A 433 46.21 12.17 -22.74
C GLY A 433 44.90 12.82 -22.25
N GLU A 434 44.01 13.24 -23.15
CA GLU A 434 42.75 13.91 -22.81
C GLU A 434 41.61 12.89 -22.63
N GLN A 435 40.83 13.03 -21.55
CA GLN A 435 39.57 12.30 -21.36
C GLN A 435 38.37 13.23 -21.54
N PRO A 436 37.47 12.97 -22.50
CA PRO A 436 36.27 13.79 -22.67
C PRO A 436 35.29 13.54 -21.53
N ALA A 437 34.88 14.61 -20.85
CA ALA A 437 33.84 14.60 -19.82
C ALA A 437 32.59 15.34 -20.33
N TYR A 438 31.42 14.72 -20.18
CA TYR A 438 30.12 15.24 -20.58
C TYR A 438 29.26 15.48 -19.34
N SER A 439 28.67 16.66 -19.23
CA SER A 439 27.77 17.05 -18.15
C SER A 439 26.31 16.90 -18.61
N THR A 440 25.54 16.05 -17.94
CA THR A 440 24.11 15.80 -18.27
C THR A 440 23.22 16.07 -17.07
N ALA A 441 21.99 16.54 -17.31
CA ALA A 441 20.99 16.65 -16.25
C ALA A 441 20.45 15.25 -15.89
N THR A 442 20.25 14.99 -14.59
CA THR A 442 19.72 13.72 -14.09
C THR A 442 18.72 13.94 -12.95
N VAL A 443 18.03 12.88 -12.57
CA VAL A 443 17.37 12.79 -11.27
C VAL A 443 18.31 12.06 -10.32
N TRP A 444 18.44 12.57 -9.10
CA TRP A 444 19.21 11.98 -8.02
C TRP A 444 18.27 11.36 -7.00
N LYS A 445 18.69 10.22 -6.44
CA LYS A 445 17.97 9.48 -5.40
C LYS A 445 18.78 9.47 -4.11
N LEU A 446 18.15 9.81 -2.98
CA LEU A 446 18.80 9.76 -1.68
C LEU A 446 19.05 8.30 -1.28
N ALA A 447 20.31 7.89 -1.23
CA ALA A 447 20.73 6.52 -0.99
C ALA A 447 21.01 6.23 0.50
N SER A 448 21.63 7.17 1.23
CA SER A 448 21.88 7.03 2.67
C SER A 448 22.10 8.38 3.36
N TYR A 449 21.94 8.42 4.68
CA TYR A 449 22.29 9.57 5.52
C TYR A 449 23.75 9.48 5.99
N ASP A 450 24.28 10.57 6.51
CA ASP A 450 25.67 10.68 7.02
C ASP A 450 25.97 9.69 8.15
N ASP A 451 24.95 9.32 8.94
CA ASP A 451 25.11 8.46 10.12
C ASP A 451 24.86 6.97 9.84
N SER A 452 24.69 6.56 8.57
CA SER A 452 24.55 5.14 8.24
C SER A 452 25.90 4.44 8.41
N PRO A 453 26.00 3.35 9.20
CA PRO A 453 27.26 2.64 9.38
C PRO A 453 27.72 2.12 8.02
N VAL A 454 28.91 2.55 7.60
CA VAL A 454 29.55 2.06 6.37
C VAL A 454 29.75 0.56 6.53
N SER A 455 29.12 -0.24 5.67
CA SER A 455 29.44 -1.65 5.50
C SER A 455 30.89 -1.75 4.99
N THR A 456 31.82 -2.00 5.91
CA THR A 456 33.24 -2.28 5.61
C THR A 456 33.36 -3.65 4.96
N ASP A 457 33.07 -3.74 3.66
CA ASP A 457 33.39 -4.92 2.84
C ASP A 457 34.45 -4.60 1.76
N ALA A 458 35.14 -3.46 1.87
CA ALA A 458 36.14 -3.03 0.89
C ALA A 458 37.59 -2.88 1.42
N GLU A 459 37.84 -2.98 2.73
CA GLU A 459 39.20 -2.80 3.29
C GLU A 459 39.88 -4.09 3.77
N ALA A 460 39.22 -5.25 3.73
CA ALA A 460 39.80 -6.52 4.16
C ALA A 460 40.68 -7.23 3.10
N ARG A 461 41.01 -6.58 1.97
CA ARG A 461 41.89 -7.17 0.93
C ARG A 461 43.21 -6.42 0.67
N SER A 462 43.53 -5.37 1.42
CA SER A 462 44.82 -4.67 1.30
C SER A 462 45.71 -4.74 2.54
N ALA A 463 45.30 -5.41 3.62
CA ALA A 463 46.08 -5.50 4.86
C ALA A 463 46.57 -6.93 5.21
N ALA A 464 46.67 -7.84 4.24
CA ALA A 464 47.28 -9.17 4.42
C ALA A 464 48.70 -9.29 3.85
N ILE A 465 49.32 -8.17 3.42
CA ILE A 465 50.71 -8.11 2.97
C ILE A 465 51.43 -6.99 3.71
N ALA A 466 51.45 -7.01 5.04
CA ALA A 466 52.46 -6.33 5.84
C ALA A 466 52.35 -6.82 7.30
N HIS A 467 53.51 -7.15 7.88
CA HIS A 467 53.76 -7.48 9.29
C HIS A 467 53.67 -8.96 9.70
N VAL A 468 54.64 -9.71 9.15
CA VAL A 468 55.47 -10.65 9.93
C VAL A 468 56.51 -9.85 10.74
N SER A 469 56.86 -10.37 11.93
CA SER A 469 57.96 -9.98 12.86
C SER A 469 57.63 -8.86 13.86
N SER A 470 57.91 -8.93 15.18
CA SER A 470 58.51 -9.93 16.07
C SER A 470 58.42 -9.47 17.55
N SER A 471 58.47 -10.46 18.45
CA SER A 471 59.04 -10.48 19.82
C SER A 471 58.39 -9.73 21.02
N ASP A 472 57.78 -10.56 21.87
CA ASP A 472 57.66 -10.58 23.36
C ASP A 472 58.94 -10.20 24.18
N PRO A 473 58.96 -10.24 25.54
CA PRO A 473 57.89 -10.13 26.58
C PRO A 473 58.33 -9.26 27.80
N SER A 474 57.47 -9.09 28.84
CA SER A 474 57.81 -9.38 30.26
C SER A 474 56.86 -8.78 31.34
N THR A 475 56.30 -9.71 32.13
CA THR A 475 56.20 -9.82 33.62
C THR A 475 55.19 -9.07 34.52
N THR A 476 54.53 -9.94 35.32
CA THR A 476 54.23 -9.92 36.79
C THR A 476 53.02 -9.14 37.32
N LYS A 477 52.27 -9.58 38.35
CA LYS A 477 52.01 -10.88 39.02
C LYS A 477 50.92 -10.64 40.11
N ASN A 478 50.19 -11.70 40.46
CA ASN A 478 49.55 -12.02 41.77
C ASN A 478 48.28 -11.26 42.23
N ALA A 479 47.38 -11.81 43.06
CA ALA A 479 46.90 -13.17 43.40
C ALA A 479 45.87 -13.03 44.56
N LEU A 480 45.01 -14.05 44.72
CA LEU A 480 44.43 -14.59 45.98
C LEU A 480 43.06 -14.09 46.53
N ASP A 481 42.09 -15.02 46.40
CA ASP A 481 41.38 -15.76 47.46
C ASP A 481 40.13 -15.23 48.21
N GLU A 482 39.04 -16.00 48.07
CA GLU A 482 38.46 -16.95 49.06
C GLU A 482 36.94 -16.83 49.35
N THR A 483 36.22 -17.93 49.02
CA THR A 483 35.20 -18.71 49.81
C THR A 483 33.96 -18.01 50.41
N SER A 484 32.78 -18.58 50.62
CA SER A 484 32.05 -19.85 50.36
C SER A 484 30.66 -19.69 51.01
N ALA A 485 29.60 -20.35 50.51
CA ALA A 485 28.64 -21.14 51.33
C ALA A 485 27.43 -21.67 50.53
N ASP A 486 27.11 -22.92 50.85
CA ASP A 486 26.18 -23.90 50.27
C ASP A 486 24.66 -23.66 50.41
N GLY A 487 23.91 -24.01 49.35
CA GLY A 487 22.85 -25.06 49.25
C GLY A 487 21.57 -25.04 50.12
N PRO A 488 20.59 -25.97 49.90
CA PRO A 488 20.24 -26.71 48.66
C PRO A 488 18.71 -27.00 48.43
N ASN A 489 18.33 -27.27 47.16
CA ASN A 489 17.34 -28.26 46.64
C ASN A 489 15.80 -28.17 46.96
N PRO A 490 14.90 -28.98 46.34
CA PRO A 490 14.47 -29.09 44.91
C PRO A 490 12.92 -29.27 44.75
N ASP A 491 12.50 -29.83 43.60
CA ASP A 491 11.17 -30.38 43.19
C ASP A 491 10.24 -29.46 42.38
N ALA A 492 9.45 -29.92 41.39
CA ALA A 492 9.47 -31.09 40.51
C ALA A 492 8.35 -30.88 39.45
N SER A 493 8.64 -31.25 38.20
CA SER A 493 7.76 -31.81 37.16
C SER A 493 6.22 -31.61 37.17
N SER A 494 5.70 -31.12 36.04
CA SER A 494 4.45 -31.57 35.41
C SER A 494 4.81 -32.21 34.06
N PRO A 495 4.13 -33.28 33.61
CA PRO A 495 2.96 -33.08 32.74
C PRO A 495 1.87 -34.16 32.87
N GLU A 496 0.62 -33.87 32.46
CA GLU A 496 -0.17 -34.87 31.71
C GLU A 496 -1.37 -34.26 30.96
N LYS A 497 -1.61 -34.86 29.79
CA LYS A 497 -2.78 -34.72 28.92
C LYS A 497 -3.89 -35.65 29.40
N GLY A 498 -5.14 -35.22 29.20
CA GLY A 498 -6.34 -36.03 29.16
C GLY A 498 -7.36 -35.33 28.27
#